data_AF-A0A967HL47-F1
#
_entry.id   AF-A0A967HL47-F1
#
_cell.length_a   1.000
_cell.length_b   1.000
_cell.length_c   1.000
_cell.angle_alpha   90.00
_cell.angle_beta   90.00
_cell.angle_gamma   90.00
#
_symmetry.space_group_name_H-M   'P 1'
#
loop_
_entity.id
_entity.type
_entity.pdbx_description
1 polymer ?
#
loop_
_entity_poly.entity_id
_entity_poly.type
_entity_poly.pdbx_seq_one_letter_code
_entity_poly.pdbx_strand_id
1 'polypeptide(L)' 'GQGPATIRPWAFATDGGWSCGIYGIPTVGFAPGEERYAHTNRERLDVEEARWALSRYPELILAVQGGVG' A
#
# COMPACT_ATOMS: atom_id res chain seq x y z
N GLY A 1 -7.45 9.47 -2.83
CA GLY A 1 -7.84 10.87 -2.60
C GLY A 1 -7.37 11.75 -3.73
N GLN A 2 -7.93 12.95 -3.87
CA GLN A 2 -7.37 13.96 -4.76
C GLN A 2 -6.06 14.47 -4.15
N GLY A 3 -4.98 14.56 -4.94
CA GLY A 3 -3.69 15.11 -4.51
C GLY A 3 -2.48 14.22 -4.85
N PRO A 4 -1.25 14.73 -4.63
CA PRO A 4 -0.03 13.98 -4.87
C PRO A 4 0.12 12.80 -3.92
N ALA A 5 0.62 11.67 -4.43
CA ALA A 5 0.97 10.53 -3.61
C ALA A 5 2.17 10.87 -2.70
N THR A 6 2.05 10.57 -1.41
CA THR A 6 3.18 10.66 -0.47
C THR A 6 3.81 9.28 -0.35
N ILE A 7 5.07 9.16 -0.76
CA ILE A 7 5.84 7.91 -0.65
C ILE A 7 6.72 7.99 0.61
N ARG A 8 6.62 6.97 1.45
CA ARG A 8 7.42 6.84 2.67
C ARG A 8 7.73 5.38 2.94
N PRO A 9 8.79 5.07 3.69
CA PRO A 9 8.95 3.74 4.27
C PRO A 9 7.72 3.36 5.09
N TRP A 10 7.29 2.11 4.95
CA TRP A 10 6.23 1.56 5.78
C TRP A 10 6.81 1.21 7.15
N ALA A 11 6.28 1.80 8.22
CA ALA A 11 6.86 1.65 9.56
C ALA A 11 6.52 0.30 10.22
N PHE A 12 5.46 -0.37 9.76
CA PHE A 12 5.13 -1.73 10.20
C PHE A 12 5.96 -2.77 9.47
N ALA A 13 6.25 -3.88 10.14
CA ALA A 13 6.78 -5.06 9.47
C ALA A 13 5.79 -5.59 8.43
N THR A 14 6.27 -5.81 7.22
CA THR A 14 5.54 -6.42 6.11
C THR A 14 6.47 -7.38 5.38
N ASP A 15 5.95 -8.15 4.44
CA ASP A 15 6.77 -8.98 3.54
C ASP A 15 7.75 -8.14 2.69
N GLY A 16 7.53 -6.82 2.59
CA GLY A 16 8.47 -5.87 2.00
C GLY A 16 9.87 -5.91 2.62
N GLY A 17 9.98 -6.26 3.90
CA GLY A 17 11.28 -6.48 4.55
C GLY A 17 12.06 -7.63 3.92
N TRP A 18 11.38 -8.68 3.46
CA TRP A 18 11.98 -9.78 2.73
C TRP A 18 12.18 -9.47 1.26
N SER A 19 11.10 -9.11 0.53
CA SER A 19 11.17 -8.91 -0.92
C SER A 19 12.14 -7.80 -1.29
N CYS A 20 12.00 -6.61 -0.71
CA CYS A 20 12.88 -5.48 -0.99
C CYS A 20 14.15 -5.51 -0.14
N GLY A 21 14.03 -5.78 1.16
CA GLY A 21 15.16 -5.69 2.08
C GLY A 21 16.19 -6.81 1.95
N ILE A 22 15.76 -8.05 1.73
CA ILE A 22 16.66 -9.21 1.61
C ILE A 22 16.94 -9.58 0.16
N TYR A 23 15.89 -9.62 -0.69
CA TYR A 23 16.02 -10.10 -2.07
C TYR A 23 16.18 -8.99 -3.11
N GLY A 24 16.12 -7.72 -2.72
CA GLY A 24 16.33 -6.58 -3.63
C GLY A 24 15.22 -6.40 -4.69
N ILE A 25 14.06 -7.03 -4.52
CA ILE A 25 12.91 -6.89 -5.41
C ILE A 25 12.16 -5.60 -5.02
N PRO A 26 12.10 -4.58 -5.90
CA PRO A 26 11.38 -3.34 -5.59
C PRO A 26 9.93 -3.63 -5.19
N THR A 27 9.53 -3.14 -4.02
CA THR A 27 8.23 -3.43 -3.42
C THR A 27 7.52 -2.14 -3.07
N VAL A 28 6.29 -1.98 -3.54
CA VAL A 28 5.39 -0.88 -3.18
C VAL A 28 4.08 -1.46 -2.68
N GLY A 29 3.55 -0.85 -1.62
CA GLY A 29 2.27 -1.22 -1.03
C GLY A 29 1.52 0.02 -0.58
N PHE A 30 0.20 -0.03 -0.68
CA PHE A 30 -0.70 0.97 -0.12
C PHE A 30 -1.97 0.25 0.35
N ALA A 31 -2.56 0.72 1.43
CA ALA A 31 -3.81 0.22 1.96
C ALA A 31 -4.53 1.35 2.72
N PRO A 32 -5.87 1.33 2.79
CA PRO A 32 -6.62 2.23 3.64
C PRO A 32 -6.54 1.80 5.11
N GLY A 33 -7.06 2.65 5.99
CA GLY A 33 -7.06 2.42 7.43
C GLY A 33 -6.11 3.34 8.18
N GLU A 34 -6.36 3.47 9.47
CA GLU A 34 -5.60 4.37 10.32
C GLU A 34 -4.61 3.58 11.17
N GLU A 35 -3.31 3.78 10.94
CA GLU A 35 -2.23 3.07 11.62
C GLU A 35 -2.38 3.08 13.16
N ARG A 36 -2.94 4.16 13.74
CA ARG A 36 -3.18 4.29 15.20
C ARG A 36 -4.19 3.29 15.79
N TYR A 37 -5.01 2.65 14.96
CA TYR A 37 -5.99 1.66 15.41
C TYR A 37 -5.60 0.22 15.08
N ALA A 38 -4.51 0.00 14.33
CA ALA A 38 -4.03 -1.33 13.98
C ALA A 38 -3.75 -2.17 15.23
N HIS A 39 -4.20 -3.42 15.24
CA HIS A 39 -4.04 -4.38 16.35
C HIS A 39 -4.69 -3.94 17.67
N THR A 40 -5.76 -3.15 17.59
CA THR A 40 -6.55 -2.75 18.76
C THR A 40 -7.97 -3.29 18.65
N ASN A 41 -8.68 -3.34 19.78
CA ASN A 41 -10.12 -3.61 19.77
C ASN A 41 -10.97 -2.48 19.14
N ARG A 42 -10.34 -1.39 18.69
CA ARG A 42 -10.97 -0.25 18.00
C ARG A 42 -10.62 -0.20 16.52
N GLU A 43 -9.94 -1.21 16.01
CA GLU A 43 -9.62 -1.37 14.59
C GLU A 43 -10.90 -1.31 13.76
N ARG A 44 -10.86 -0.49 12.72
CA ARG A 44 -11.98 -0.24 11.82
C ARG A 44 -11.45 0.29 10.51
N LEU A 45 -12.22 0.07 9.45
CA LEU A 45 -11.88 0.45 8.10
C LEU A 45 -13.05 1.20 7.48
N ASP A 46 -12.77 2.31 6.82
CA ASP A 46 -13.77 2.97 5.98
C ASP A 46 -13.99 2.11 4.73
N VAL A 47 -15.24 1.71 4.51
CA VAL A 47 -15.62 0.80 3.42
C VAL A 47 -15.46 1.46 2.05
N GLU A 48 -15.68 2.78 1.95
CA GLU A 48 -15.52 3.51 0.70
C GLU A 48 -14.03 3.70 0.38
N GLU A 49 -13.18 3.94 1.37
CA GLU A 49 -11.73 3.92 1.17
C GLU A 49 -11.22 2.53 0.77
N ALA A 50 -11.77 1.47 1.34
CA ALA A 50 -11.44 0.08 0.95
C ALA A 50 -11.78 -0.19 -0.51
N ARG A 51 -12.99 0.19 -0.96
CA ARG A 51 -13.39 0.09 -2.37
C ARG A 51 -12.53 0.95 -3.28
N TRP A 52 -12.22 2.16 -2.84
CA TRP A 52 -11.36 3.09 -3.57
C TRP A 52 -9.98 2.48 -3.78
N ALA A 53 -9.33 1.96 -2.73
CA ALA A 53 -8.01 1.35 -2.81
C ALA A 53 -8.01 0.11 -3.70
N LEU A 54 -9.01 -0.76 -3.54
CA LEU A 54 -9.16 -1.97 -4.35
C LEU A 54 -9.18 -1.63 -5.85
N SER A 55 -9.92 -0.60 -6.25
CA SER A 55 -10.04 -0.24 -7.66
C SER A 55 -8.75 0.33 -8.26
N ARG A 56 -7.73 0.70 -7.45
CA ARG A 56 -6.46 1.26 -7.92
C ARG A 56 -5.38 0.21 -8.15
N TYR A 57 -5.53 -1.00 -7.59
CA TYR A 57 -4.54 -2.06 -7.84
C TYR A 57 -4.37 -2.39 -9.33
N PRO A 58 -5.43 -2.51 -10.16
CA PRO A 58 -5.26 -2.71 -11.59
C PRO A 58 -4.50 -1.57 -12.27
N GLU A 59 -4.81 -0.31 -11.92
CA GLU A 59 -4.12 0.87 -12.46
C GLU A 59 -2.63 0.86 -12.10
N LEU A 60 -2.30 0.55 -10.84
CA LEU A 60 -0.91 0.46 -10.38
C LEU A 60 -0.15 -0.67 -11.09
N ILE A 61 -0.76 -1.86 -11.21
CA ILE A 61 -0.15 -3.00 -11.89
C ILE A 61 0.18 -2.66 -13.34
N LEU A 62 -0.78 -2.07 -14.07
CA LEU A 62 -0.58 -1.67 -15.46
C LEU A 62 0.50 -0.59 -15.60
N ALA A 63 0.50 0.41 -14.71
CA ALA A 63 1.51 1.46 -14.71
C ALA A 63 2.92 0.91 -14.46
N VAL A 64 3.07 -0.02 -13.50
CA VAL A 64 4.35 -0.69 -13.23
C VAL A 64 4.78 -1.51 -14.44
N GLN A 65 3.89 -2.26 -15.08
CA GLN A 65 4.20 -3.03 -16.29
C GLN A 65 4.66 -2.12 -17.44
N GLY A 66 4.00 -0.97 -17.64
CA GLY A 66 4.36 -0.01 -18.68
C GLY A 66 5.67 0.76 -18.42
N GLY A 67 6.10 0.86 -17.16
CA GLY A 67 7.34 1.53 -16.77
C GLY A 67 8.59 0.62 -16.78
N VAL A 68 8.44 -0.68 -17.05
CA VAL A 68 9.54 -1.67 -17.11
C VAL A 68 10.04 -1.86 -18.56
N GLY A 69 9.75 -0.91 -19.45
CA GLY A 69 10.25 -0.86 -20.84
C GLY A 69 11.58 -0.12 -20.99
#